data_AF-A0A643F4R3-F1
#
_entry.id   AF-A0A643F4R3-F1
#
_cell.length_a   1.000
_cell.length_b   1.000
_cell.length_c   1.000
_cell.angle_alpha   90.00
_cell.angle_beta   90.00
_cell.angle_gamma   90.00
#
_symmetry.space_group_name_H-M   'P 1'
#
loop_
_entity.id
_entity.type
_entity.pdbx_description
1 polymer ?
#
loop_
_entity_poly.entity_id
_entity_poly.type
_entity_poly.pdbx_seq_one_letter_code
_entity_poly.pdbx_strand_id
1 'polypeptide(L)'
;MFKRLLREQDESEEFYHEWAANATKLHSATFNYIQSVVLLGALQFAVTQKDTSFAIWALYIVAYLVMLLVTGVYFRTGVLLTLRKLSLKGRWRETSLWAAGILGVAFNVWLVSALEQLIQQIIAAGLSGST
;
A
#
# COMPACT_ATOMS: atom_id res chain seq x y z
N MET A 1 -10.47 24.25 -21.77
CA MET A 1 -9.24 23.53 -21.36
C MET A 1 -9.54 22.14 -20.78
N PHE A 2 -10.55 21.98 -19.92
CA PHE A 2 -11.00 20.66 -19.40
C PHE A 2 -11.44 19.64 -20.46
N LYS A 3 -12.15 20.07 -21.51
CA LYS A 3 -12.61 19.18 -22.60
C LYS A 3 -11.48 18.57 -23.45
N ARG A 4 -10.25 19.10 -23.38
CA ARG A 4 -9.08 18.53 -24.07
C ARG A 4 -8.38 17.43 -23.26
N LEU A 5 -8.64 17.37 -21.95
CA LEU A 5 -8.10 16.34 -21.05
C LEU A 5 -8.92 15.03 -21.09
N LEU A 6 -10.15 15.08 -21.61
CA LEU A 6 -11.12 13.99 -21.67
C LEU A 6 -11.47 13.57 -23.09
N ARG A 7 -10.86 14.19 -24.10
CA ARG A 7 -11.05 13.80 -25.49
C ARG A 7 -10.06 12.66 -25.75
N GLU A 8 -10.53 11.43 -25.58
CA GLU A 8 -9.87 10.24 -26.14
C GLU A 8 -9.66 10.54 -27.63
N GLN A 9 -8.40 10.75 -28.01
CA GLN A 9 -7.99 10.54 -29.40
C GLN A 9 -8.37 9.10 -29.74
N ASP A 10 -8.78 8.82 -30.98
CA ASP A 10 -8.98 7.45 -31.43
C ASP A 10 -7.63 6.72 -31.28
N GLU A 11 -7.39 6.11 -30.12
CA GLU A 11 -6.12 5.51 -29.75
C GLU A 11 -6.03 4.13 -30.42
N SER A 12 -4.82 3.74 -30.84
CA SER A 12 -4.62 2.51 -31.59
C SER A 12 -5.00 1.27 -30.77
N GLU A 13 -5.35 0.16 -31.43
CA GLU A 13 -5.59 -1.13 -30.75
C GLU A 13 -4.41 -1.55 -29.85
N GLU A 14 -3.19 -1.17 -30.26
CA GLU A 14 -1.96 -1.36 -29.49
C GLU A 14 -1.98 -0.61 -28.15
N PHE A 15 -2.49 0.63 -28.12
CA PHE A 15 -2.69 1.37 -26.88
C PHE A 15 -3.70 0.68 -25.96
N TYR A 16 -4.83 0.19 -26.48
CA TYR A 16 -5.82 -0.51 -25.66
C TYR A 16 -5.28 -1.82 -25.07
N HIS A 17 -4.48 -2.57 -25.83
CA HIS A 17 -3.80 -3.76 -25.33
C HIS A 17 -2.77 -3.44 -24.25
N GLU A 18 -1.94 -2.41 -24.45
CA GLU A 18 -0.98 -1.97 -23.44
C GLU A 18 -1.68 -1.43 -22.18
N TRP A 19 -2.74 -0.65 -22.36
CA TRP A 19 -3.54 -0.11 -21.28
C TRP A 19 -4.20 -1.22 -20.46
N ALA A 20 -4.84 -2.19 -21.11
CA ALA A 20 -5.46 -3.33 -20.45
C ALA A 20 -4.42 -4.16 -19.69
N ALA A 21 -3.25 -4.46 -20.31
CA ALA A 21 -2.17 -5.18 -19.65
C ALA A 21 -1.63 -4.43 -18.41
N ASN A 22 -1.48 -3.10 -18.50
CA ASN A 22 -1.05 -2.27 -17.39
C ASN A 22 -2.11 -2.16 -16.29
N ALA A 23 -3.39 -2.10 -16.66
CA ALA A 23 -4.51 -2.12 -15.72
C ALA A 23 -4.57 -3.44 -14.96
N THR A 24 -4.39 -4.58 -15.63
CA THR A 24 -4.32 -5.90 -14.98
C THR A 24 -3.13 -6.01 -14.02
N LYS A 25 -1.96 -5.48 -14.41
CA LYS A 25 -0.78 -5.43 -13.53
C LYS A 25 -1.04 -4.57 -12.29
N LEU A 26 -1.64 -3.39 -12.47
CA LEU A 26 -1.99 -2.51 -11.36
C LEU A 26 -3.00 -3.18 -10.43
N HIS A 27 -4.06 -3.78 -10.99
CA HIS A 27 -5.07 -4.51 -10.23
C HIS A 27 -4.44 -5.65 -9.41
N SER A 28 -3.58 -6.46 -10.03
CA SER A 28 -2.89 -7.57 -9.35
C SER A 28 -1.97 -7.06 -8.24
N ALA A 29 -1.23 -5.98 -8.48
CA ALA A 29 -0.36 -5.36 -7.49
C ALA A 29 -1.15 -4.81 -6.29
N THR A 30 -2.29 -4.16 -6.54
CA THR A 30 -3.19 -3.68 -5.48
C THR A 30 -3.81 -4.83 -4.70
N PHE A 31 -4.27 -5.88 -5.37
CA PHE A 31 -4.87 -7.03 -4.70
C PHE A 31 -3.85 -7.79 -3.84
N ASN A 32 -2.64 -8.03 -4.37
CA ASN A 32 -1.55 -8.65 -3.61
C ASN A 32 -1.15 -7.78 -2.40
N TYR A 33 -1.17 -6.45 -2.55
CA TYR A 33 -0.93 -5.54 -1.44
C TYR A 33 -2.01 -5.69 -0.36
N ILE A 34 -3.30 -5.69 -0.73
CA ILE A 34 -4.41 -5.92 0.21
C ILE A 34 -4.27 -7.27 0.92
N GLN A 35 -3.96 -8.35 0.19
CA GLN A 35 -3.71 -9.66 0.79
C GLN A 35 -2.56 -9.63 1.79
N SER A 36 -1.49 -8.90 1.48
CA SER A 36 -0.35 -8.72 2.39
C SER A 36 -0.74 -7.93 3.65
N VAL A 37 -1.62 -6.92 3.52
CA VAL A 37 -2.20 -6.18 4.67
C VAL A 37 -2.97 -7.15 5.58
N VAL A 38 -3.81 -8.02 4.99
CA VAL A 38 -4.59 -9.02 5.73
C VAL A 38 -3.67 -10.02 6.44
N LEU A 39 -2.63 -10.51 5.75
CA LEU A 39 -1.64 -11.41 6.34
C LEU A 39 -0.89 -10.74 7.50
N LEU A 40 -0.49 -9.47 7.34
CA LEU A 40 0.15 -8.70 8.39
C LEU A 40 -0.78 -8.54 9.61
N GLY A 41 -2.07 -8.27 9.38
CA GLY A 41 -3.08 -8.21 10.44
C GLY A 41 -3.24 -9.55 11.17
N ALA A 42 -3.22 -10.67 10.44
CA ALA A 42 -3.26 -12.01 11.04
C ALA A 42 -2.00 -12.30 11.89
N LEU A 43 -0.81 -11.90 11.43
CA LEU A 43 0.43 -12.00 12.19
C LEU A 43 0.41 -11.09 13.43
N GLN A 44 -0.10 -9.87 13.29
CA GLN A 44 -0.26 -8.93 14.41
C GLN A 44 -1.18 -9.51 15.48
N PHE A 45 -2.32 -10.07 15.08
CA PHE A 45 -3.22 -10.79 15.97
C PHE A 45 -2.52 -11.96 16.67
N ALA A 46 -1.82 -12.81 15.92
CA ALA A 46 -1.07 -13.92 16.48
C ALA A 46 -0.05 -13.45 17.53
N VAL A 47 0.67 -12.35 17.26
CA VAL A 47 1.63 -11.74 18.18
C VAL A 47 1.00 -11.17 19.45
N THR A 48 -0.26 -10.74 19.41
CA THR A 48 -0.98 -10.26 20.60
C THR A 48 -1.45 -11.38 21.54
N GLN A 49 -1.39 -12.65 21.15
CA GLN A 49 -1.80 -13.76 22.00
C GLN A 49 -0.77 -14.05 23.09
N LYS A 50 -1.25 -14.45 24.27
CA LYS A 50 -0.37 -14.94 25.36
C LYS A 50 0.39 -16.18 24.88
N ASP A 51 1.66 -16.28 25.27
CA ASP A 51 2.58 -17.38 24.93
C ASP A 51 3.03 -17.48 23.46
N THR A 52 3.02 -16.36 22.73
CA THR A 52 3.50 -16.33 21.35
C THR A 52 5.00 -16.64 21.24
N SER A 53 5.36 -17.55 20.32
CA SER A 53 6.74 -17.90 20.00
C SER A 53 7.52 -16.72 19.41
N PHE A 54 8.81 -16.61 19.77
CA PHE A 54 9.74 -15.64 19.19
C PHE A 54 9.81 -15.72 17.65
N ALA A 55 9.63 -16.92 17.08
CA ALA A 55 9.62 -17.10 15.63
C ALA A 55 8.49 -16.31 14.94
N ILE A 56 7.30 -16.25 15.56
CA ILE A 56 6.14 -15.51 15.05
C ILE A 56 6.39 -14.01 15.15
N TRP A 57 7.00 -13.56 16.25
CA TRP A 57 7.45 -12.18 16.41
C TRP A 57 8.44 -11.75 15.32
N ALA A 58 9.45 -12.58 15.04
CA ALA A 58 10.43 -12.31 14.00
C ALA A 58 9.78 -12.21 12.61
N LEU A 59 8.86 -13.14 12.28
CA LEU A 59 8.10 -13.11 11.04
C LEU A 59 7.25 -11.85 10.92
N TYR A 60 6.60 -11.43 12.00
CA TYR A 60 5.82 -10.19 12.03
C TYR A 60 6.69 -8.95 11.75
N ILE A 61 7.84 -8.82 12.41
CA ILE A 61 8.75 -7.68 12.21
C ILE A 61 9.26 -7.64 10.76
N VAL A 62 9.66 -8.79 10.21
CA VAL A 62 10.13 -8.87 8.82
C VAL A 62 9.01 -8.50 7.85
N ALA A 63 7.80 -9.05 8.04
CA ALA A 63 6.65 -8.71 7.21
C ALA A 63 6.31 -7.23 7.26
N TYR A 64 6.35 -6.63 8.45
CA TYR A 64 6.13 -5.20 8.66
C TYR A 64 7.17 -4.34 7.92
N LEU A 65 8.46 -4.66 8.04
CA LEU A 65 9.53 -3.92 7.34
C LEU A 65 9.41 -4.02 5.83
N VAL A 66 9.12 -5.21 5.30
CA VAL A 66 8.87 -5.41 3.87
C VAL A 66 7.69 -4.55 3.41
N MET A 67 6.60 -4.55 4.18
CA MET A 67 5.42 -3.77 3.86
C MET A 67 5.69 -2.27 3.87
N LEU A 68 6.46 -1.76 4.85
CA LEU A 68 6.90 -0.37 4.91
C LEU A 68 7.69 0.04 3.65
N LEU A 69 8.62 -0.81 3.21
CA LEU A 69 9.39 -0.56 1.98
C LEU A 69 8.48 -0.53 0.74
N VAL A 70 7.57 -1.50 0.61
CA VAL A 70 6.63 -1.58 -0.53
C VAL A 70 5.70 -0.37 -0.56
N THR A 71 5.11 0.02 0.57
CA THR A 71 4.28 1.23 0.68
C THR A 71 5.06 2.47 0.24
N GLY A 72 6.31 2.62 0.71
CA GLY A 72 7.17 3.75 0.32
C GLY A 72 7.44 3.79 -1.19
N VAL A 73 7.69 2.64 -1.83
CA VAL A 73 7.89 2.53 -3.28
C VAL A 73 6.61 2.91 -4.04
N TYR A 74 5.43 2.46 -3.60
CA TYR A 74 4.16 2.80 -4.23
C TYR A 74 3.85 4.29 -4.15
N PHE A 75 4.02 4.91 -2.98
CA PHE A 75 3.85 6.36 -2.84
C PHE A 75 4.80 7.15 -3.73
N ARG A 76 6.09 6.80 -3.73
CA ARG A 76 7.09 7.44 -4.60
C ARG A 76 6.74 7.26 -6.08
N THR A 77 6.30 6.07 -6.49
CA THR A 77 5.92 5.78 -7.87
C THR A 77 4.68 6.58 -8.29
N GLY A 78 3.64 6.63 -7.45
CA GLY A 78 2.45 7.44 -7.69
C GLY A 78 2.78 8.92 -7.83
N VAL A 79 3.63 9.44 -6.94
CA VAL A 79 4.10 10.83 -7.02
C VAL A 79 4.96 11.06 -8.26
N LEU A 80 5.84 10.13 -8.65
CA LEU A 80 6.61 10.23 -9.89
C LEU A 80 5.71 10.34 -11.13
N LEU A 81 4.62 9.58 -11.19
CA LEU A 81 3.66 9.65 -12.30
C LEU A 81 3.00 11.05 -12.36
N THR A 82 2.62 11.60 -11.22
CA THR A 82 2.05 12.96 -11.13
C THR A 82 3.08 14.04 -11.50
N LEU A 83 4.31 13.93 -10.99
CA LEU A 83 5.39 14.89 -11.26
C LEU A 83 5.81 14.85 -12.74
N ARG A 84 5.78 13.68 -13.39
CA ARG A 84 6.03 13.55 -14.84
C ARG A 84 4.99 14.33 -15.65
N LYS A 85 3.71 14.24 -15.29
CA LYS A 85 2.63 15.02 -15.94
C LYS A 85 2.81 16.53 -15.76
N LEU A 86 3.39 16.96 -14.64
CA LEU A 86 3.64 18.38 -14.32
C LEU A 86 5.00 18.90 -14.83
N SER A 87 5.82 18.06 -15.47
CA SER A 87 7.17 18.41 -15.99
C SER A 87 8.13 19.03 -14.96
N LEU A 88 7.91 18.75 -13.66
CA LEU A 88 8.72 19.29 -12.56
C LEU A 88 10.14 18.69 -12.57
N LYS A 89 11.17 19.55 -12.54
CA LYS A 89 12.60 19.18 -12.57
C LYS A 89 13.36 19.75 -11.37
N GLY A 90 14.54 19.19 -11.10
CA GLY A 90 15.46 19.69 -10.06
C GLY A 90 14.95 19.50 -8.63
N ARG A 91 15.25 20.48 -7.76
CA ARG A 91 15.00 20.41 -6.31
C ARG A 91 13.54 20.10 -5.94
N TRP A 92 12.58 20.64 -6.68
CA TRP A 92 11.15 20.41 -6.41
C TRP A 92 10.73 18.94 -6.59
N ARG A 93 11.29 18.26 -7.59
CA ARG A 93 11.05 16.83 -7.79
C ARG A 93 11.62 16.01 -6.64
N GLU A 94 12.83 16.33 -6.19
CA GLU A 94 13.48 15.65 -5.08
C GLU A 94 12.73 15.83 -3.76
N THR A 95 12.33 17.07 -3.43
CA THR A 95 11.53 17.38 -2.23
C THR A 95 10.21 16.63 -2.25
N SER A 96 9.51 16.58 -3.39
CA SER A 96 8.24 15.83 -3.50
C SER A 96 8.42 14.32 -3.31
N LEU A 97 9.55 13.74 -3.75
CA LEU A 97 9.83 12.31 -3.56
C LEU A 97 10.19 11.98 -2.11
N TRP A 98 10.89 12.90 -1.42
CA TRP A 98 11.14 12.79 0.00
C TRP A 98 9.85 12.90 0.81
N ALA A 99 9.02 13.91 0.52
CA ALA A 99 7.71 14.06 1.14
C ALA A 99 6.83 12.83 0.90
N ALA A 100 6.84 12.26 -0.31
CA ALA A 100 6.14 11.02 -0.62
C ALA A 100 6.65 9.83 0.22
N GLY A 101 7.96 9.74 0.45
CA GLY A 101 8.56 8.74 1.32
C GLY A 101 8.08 8.89 2.77
N ILE A 102 8.10 10.11 3.31
CA ILE A 102 7.62 10.40 4.67
C ILE A 102 6.14 10.10 4.81
N LEU A 103 5.32 10.51 3.83
CA LEU A 103 3.89 10.20 3.80
C LEU A 103 3.64 8.69 3.71
N GLY A 104 4.44 7.96 2.93
CA GLY A 104 4.35 6.50 2.87
C GLY A 104 4.65 5.82 4.21
N VAL A 105 5.66 6.30 4.94
CA VAL A 105 5.96 5.82 6.29
C VAL A 105 4.83 6.17 7.26
N ALA A 106 4.36 7.42 7.26
CA ALA A 106 3.26 7.85 8.13
C ALA A 106 1.97 7.05 7.86
N PHE A 107 1.66 6.79 6.60
CA PHE A 107 0.54 5.95 6.19
C PHE A 107 0.71 4.50 6.67
N ASN A 108 1.91 3.93 6.56
CA ASN A 108 2.16 2.57 7.01
C ASN A 108 2.03 2.43 8.54
N VAL A 109 2.55 3.39 9.31
CA VAL A 109 2.37 3.45 10.77
C VAL A 109 0.89 3.55 11.12
N TRP A 110 0.16 4.49 10.47
CA TRP A 110 -1.27 4.63 10.66
C TRP A 110 -2.04 3.34 10.34
N LEU A 111 -1.67 2.67 9.24
CA LEU A 111 -2.32 1.45 8.79
C LEU A 111 -2.18 0.33 9.82
N VAL A 112 -0.99 0.13 10.41
CA VAL A 112 -0.77 -0.89 11.44
C VAL A 112 -1.52 -0.56 12.73
N SER A 113 -1.57 0.71 13.13
CA SER A 113 -2.41 1.13 14.27
C SER A 113 -3.91 0.94 13.99
N ALA A 114 -4.36 1.20 12.76
CA ALA A 114 -5.75 0.97 12.35
C ALA A 114 -6.10 -0.52 12.32
N LEU A 115 -5.18 -1.37 11.86
CA LEU A 115 -5.31 -2.82 11.93
C LEU A 115 -5.41 -3.30 13.38
N GLU A 116 -4.64 -2.74 14.29
CA GLU A 116 -4.73 -3.07 15.72
C GLU A 116 -6.13 -2.81 16.27
N GLN A 117 -6.71 -1.64 15.96
CA GLN A 117 -8.06 -1.29 16.39
C GLN A 117 -9.11 -2.26 15.82
N LEU A 118 -8.99 -2.63 14.54
CA LEU A 118 -9.87 -3.62 13.92
C LEU A 118 -9.73 -4.99 14.58
N ILE A 119 -8.49 -5.43 14.87
CA ILE A 119 -8.22 -6.70 15.55
C ILE A 119 -8.85 -6.70 16.94
N GLN A 120 -8.69 -5.62 17.71
CA GLN A 120 -9.30 -5.49 19.04
C GLN A 120 -10.83 -5.52 18.98
N GLN A 121 -11.44 -4.90 17.96
CA GLN A 121 -12.88 -5.00 17.74
C GLN A 121 -13.33 -6.43 17.39
N ILE A 122 -12.55 -7.16 16.58
CA ILE A 122 -12.81 -8.56 16.23
C ILE A 122 -12.70 -9.47 17.47
N ILE A 123 -11.70 -9.24 18.32
CA ILE A 123 -11.53 -9.92 19.60
C ILE A 123 -12.75 -9.65 20.50
N ALA A 124 -13.09 -8.37 20.69
CA ALA A 124 -14.21 -7.95 21.52
C ALA A 124 -15.57 -8.47 20.98
N ALA A 125 -15.70 -8.67 19.68
CA ALA A 125 -16.88 -9.26 19.04
C ALA A 125 -16.99 -10.79 19.22
N GLY A 126 -16.06 -11.43 19.95
CA GLY A 126 -16.19 -12.81 20.41
C GLY A 126 -15.45 -13.86 19.58
N LEU A 127 -14.52 -13.46 18.70
CA LEU A 127 -13.63 -14.41 18.02
C LEU A 127 -12.43 -14.85 18.91
N SER A 128 -12.19 -14.20 20.06
CA SER A 128 -11.51 -14.86 21.17
C SER A 128 -12.55 -15.71 21.89
N GLY A 129 -12.47 -17.02 21.72
CA GLY A 129 -13.46 -17.97 22.21
C GLY A 129 -13.92 -17.70 23.65
N SER A 130 -15.21 -17.95 23.85
CA SER A 130 -15.86 -18.21 25.13
C SER A 130 -14.93 -18.89 26.14
N THR A 131 -14.62 -18.18 27.21
CA THR A 131 -14.39 -18.72 28.56
C THR A 131 -14.93 -17.72 29.56
#